data_AF-A0A6J1V2S2-F1
#
_entry.id   AF-A0A6J1V2S2-F1
#
_cell.length_a   1.000
_cell.length_b   1.000
_cell.length_c   1.000
_cell.angle_alpha   90.00
_cell.angle_beta   90.00
_cell.angle_gamma   90.00
#
_symmetry.space_group_name_H-M   'P 1'
#
loop_
_entity.id
_entity.type
_entity.pdbx_description
1 polymer ?
#
loop_
_entity_poly.entity_id
_entity_poly.type
_entity_poly.pdbx_seq_one_letter_code
_entity_poly.pdbx_strand_id
1 'polypeptide(L)'
;CILWGDRVVIPEKLQHTVLKLLHDGHPGIVRMKALARSYAWWPGIDKQIEAWVATCNKCQEIHAAPLKAPPTEWDAPRGPWSRIHIDFAGPTKGHTFLITVDAYSNWLEVHKMKSTTTEAVIKKLNRLFVTHGLPDVLVSDNGPQFTALAFEQYLADRGIRHALTSPAHPAANGRAGRMVQFIKKTLHKME
;
A
#
# COMPACT_ATOMS: atom_id res chain seq x y z
N CYS A 1 -39.37 14.68 -37.11
CA CYS A 1 -38.20 14.61 -36.21
C CYS A 1 -38.18 15.89 -35.39
N ILE A 2 -38.05 15.81 -34.06
CA ILE A 2 -37.92 17.00 -33.21
C ILE A 2 -36.43 17.17 -32.88
N LEU A 3 -35.91 18.38 -33.05
CA LEU A 3 -34.51 18.71 -32.81
C LEU A 3 -34.37 19.71 -31.66
N TRP A 4 -33.29 19.59 -30.90
CA TRP A 4 -32.84 20.56 -29.90
C TRP A 4 -31.44 21.04 -30.29
N GLY A 5 -31.39 22.18 -30.98
CA GLY A 5 -30.21 22.60 -31.72
C GLY A 5 -29.96 21.65 -32.90
N ASP A 6 -28.79 21.04 -32.93
CA ASP A 6 -28.33 20.05 -33.92
C ASP A 6 -28.58 18.59 -33.51
N ARG A 7 -29.20 18.36 -32.34
CA ARG A 7 -29.41 17.02 -31.77
C ARG A 7 -30.84 16.53 -31.90
N VAL A 8 -31.01 15.23 -32.07
CA VAL A 8 -32.33 14.60 -32.11
C VAL A 8 -32.88 14.44 -30.70
N VAL A 9 -34.10 14.93 -30.47
CA VAL A 9 -34.82 14.71 -29.22
C VAL A 9 -35.34 13.27 -29.20
N ILE A 10 -34.85 12.47 -28.24
CA ILE A 10 -35.18 11.05 -28.15
C ILE A 10 -36.40 10.85 -27.23
N PRO A 11 -37.51 10.27 -27.74
CA PRO A 11 -38.65 9.89 -26.92
C PRO A 11 -38.25 8.89 -25.83
N GLU A 12 -38.90 8.95 -24.67
CA GLU A 12 -38.60 8.10 -23.51
C GLU A 12 -38.51 6.61 -23.86
N LYS A 13 -39.43 6.12 -24.70
CA LYS A 13 -39.48 4.74 -25.19
C LYS A 13 -38.21 4.28 -25.94
N LEU A 14 -37.41 5.21 -26.46
CA LEU A 14 -36.21 4.93 -27.24
C LEU A 14 -34.91 5.24 -26.50
N GLN A 15 -34.95 5.90 -25.34
CA GLN A 15 -33.76 6.31 -24.58
C GLN A 15 -32.89 5.11 -24.19
N HIS A 16 -33.50 4.01 -23.75
CA HIS A 16 -32.77 2.79 -23.40
C HIS A 16 -32.00 2.20 -24.60
N THR A 17 -32.62 2.17 -25.78
CA THR A 17 -31.98 1.69 -27.01
C THR A 17 -30.78 2.57 -27.38
N VAL A 18 -30.92 3.89 -27.26
CA VAL A 18 -29.83 4.83 -27.53
C VAL A 18 -28.70 4.67 -26.51
N LEU A 19 -29.00 4.48 -25.22
CA LEU A 19 -27.98 4.21 -24.18
C LEU A 19 -27.20 2.92 -24.50
N LYS A 20 -27.88 1.86 -24.93
CA LYS A 20 -27.24 0.62 -25.35
C LYS A 20 -26.30 0.82 -26.54
N LEU A 21 -26.71 1.61 -27.55
CA LEU A 21 -25.87 1.94 -28.71
C LEU A 21 -24.66 2.79 -28.31
N LEU A 22 -24.85 3.79 -27.46
CA LEU A 22 -23.75 4.64 -26.98
C LEU A 22 -22.72 3.83 -26.17
N HIS A 23 -23.16 2.79 -25.48
CA HIS A 23 -22.32 1.92 -24.67
C HIS A 23 -21.62 0.81 -25.46
N ASP A 24 -21.98 0.60 -26.72
CA ASP A 24 -21.40 -0.47 -27.54
C ASP A 24 -19.89 -0.29 -27.68
N GLY A 25 -19.13 -1.37 -27.47
CA GLY A 25 -17.67 -1.33 -27.38
C GLY A 25 -17.08 -0.71 -26.11
N HIS A 26 -17.88 -0.44 -25.07
CA HIS A 26 -17.44 0.08 -23.75
C HIS A 26 -16.51 1.32 -23.80
N PRO A 27 -16.86 2.39 -24.54
CA PRO A 27 -15.96 3.51 -24.85
C PRO A 27 -15.61 4.41 -23.65
N GLY A 28 -16.20 4.16 -22.47
CA GLY A 28 -16.04 4.96 -21.27
C GLY A 28 -16.95 6.19 -21.22
N ILE A 29 -17.16 6.69 -20.00
CA ILE A 29 -18.16 7.71 -19.68
C ILE A 29 -18.00 9.02 -20.47
N VAL A 30 -16.74 9.45 -20.67
CA VAL A 30 -16.41 10.70 -21.37
C VAL A 30 -16.79 10.62 -22.83
N ARG A 31 -16.45 9.50 -23.48
CA ARG A 31 -16.73 9.27 -24.91
C ARG A 31 -18.22 9.04 -25.16
N MET A 32 -18.92 8.34 -24.27
CA MET A 32 -20.39 8.20 -24.34
C MET A 32 -21.08 9.57 -24.28
N LYS A 33 -20.67 10.45 -23.35
CA LYS A 33 -21.21 11.82 -23.25
C LYS A 33 -20.88 12.65 -24.49
N ALA A 34 -19.67 12.52 -25.04
CA ALA A 34 -19.29 13.22 -26.26
C ALA A 34 -20.18 12.80 -27.45
N LEU A 35 -20.36 11.50 -27.67
CA LEU A 35 -21.24 10.97 -28.72
C LEU A 35 -22.69 11.39 -28.53
N ALA A 36 -23.19 11.31 -27.30
CA ALA A 36 -24.54 11.77 -26.97
C ALA A 36 -24.72 13.25 -27.35
N ARG A 37 -23.78 14.12 -26.96
CA ARG A 37 -23.80 15.55 -27.26
C ARG A 37 -23.70 15.87 -28.75
N SER A 38 -23.26 14.94 -29.60
CA SER A 38 -23.21 15.14 -31.06
C SER A 38 -24.49 14.75 -31.77
N TYR A 39 -25.33 13.87 -31.21
CA TYR A 39 -26.44 13.27 -31.97
C TYR A 39 -27.79 13.23 -31.24
N ALA A 40 -27.81 13.19 -29.91
CA ALA A 40 -29.00 12.89 -29.14
C ALA A 40 -29.20 13.84 -27.96
N TRP A 41 -30.47 14.11 -27.63
CA TRP A 41 -30.82 14.93 -26.49
C TRP A 41 -32.08 14.44 -25.78
N TRP A 42 -32.03 14.41 -24.46
CA TRP A 42 -33.19 14.39 -23.56
C TRP A 42 -32.76 14.87 -22.17
N PRO A 43 -33.72 15.31 -21.32
CA PRO A 43 -33.40 15.72 -19.95
C PRO A 43 -32.74 14.59 -19.16
N GLY A 44 -31.55 14.84 -18.60
CA GLY A 44 -30.86 13.88 -17.73
C GLY A 44 -30.01 12.81 -18.43
N ILE A 45 -29.79 12.91 -19.75
CA ILE A 45 -28.94 11.98 -20.53
C ILE A 45 -27.57 11.68 -19.88
N ASP A 46 -26.87 12.71 -19.39
CA ASP A 46 -25.55 12.54 -18.76
C ASP A 46 -25.62 11.68 -17.47
N LYS A 47 -26.67 11.86 -16.65
CA LYS A 47 -26.90 11.07 -15.44
C LYS A 47 -27.27 9.63 -15.77
N GLN A 48 -28.06 9.42 -16.83
CA GLN A 48 -28.40 8.07 -17.28
C GLN A 48 -27.19 7.35 -17.86
N ILE A 49 -26.29 8.04 -18.56
CA ILE A 49 -25.00 7.49 -19.01
C ILE A 49 -24.13 7.09 -17.82
N GLU A 50 -24.05 7.94 -16.79
CA GLU A 50 -23.34 7.63 -15.54
C GLU A 50 -23.90 6.38 -14.86
N ALA A 51 -25.21 6.32 -14.67
CA ALA A 51 -25.89 5.17 -14.06
C ALA A 51 -25.67 3.89 -14.90
N TRP A 52 -25.75 3.99 -16.22
CA TRP A 52 -25.52 2.86 -17.12
C TRP A 52 -24.10 2.28 -16.96
N VAL A 53 -23.09 3.14 -17.01
CA VAL A 53 -21.69 2.72 -16.85
C VAL A 53 -21.43 2.16 -15.44
N ALA A 54 -22.06 2.73 -14.41
CA ALA A 54 -21.99 2.22 -13.04
C ALA A 54 -22.55 0.79 -12.90
N THR A 55 -23.60 0.45 -13.65
CA THR A 55 -24.19 -0.90 -13.65
C THR A 55 -23.45 -1.92 -14.53
N CYS A 56 -22.47 -1.49 -15.32
CA CYS A 56 -21.76 -2.36 -16.25
C CYS A 56 -20.52 -3.01 -15.62
N ASN A 57 -20.59 -4.31 -15.31
CA ASN A 57 -19.48 -5.07 -14.70
C ASN A 57 -18.15 -4.91 -15.45
N LYS A 58 -18.16 -5.02 -16.79
CA LYS A 58 -16.95 -4.88 -17.62
C LYS A 58 -16.30 -3.50 -17.48
N CYS A 59 -17.11 -2.44 -17.39
CA CYS A 59 -16.59 -1.09 -17.18
C CYS A 59 -16.09 -0.88 -15.75
N GLN A 60 -16.75 -1.49 -14.75
CA GLN A 60 -16.33 -1.40 -13.36
C GLN A 60 -15.03 -2.17 -13.09
N GLU A 61 -14.83 -3.33 -13.70
CA GLU A 61 -13.60 -4.13 -13.57
C GLU A 61 -12.36 -3.42 -14.16
N ILE A 62 -12.54 -2.64 -15.22
CA ILE A 62 -11.46 -1.89 -15.89
C ILE A 62 -11.22 -0.53 -15.23
N HIS A 63 -12.19 -0.01 -14.46
CA HIS A 63 -12.05 1.29 -13.82
C HIS A 63 -10.91 1.26 -12.81
N ALA A 64 -9.95 2.19 -12.95
CA ALA A 64 -8.86 2.32 -12.00
C ALA A 64 -9.42 2.48 -10.59
N ALA A 65 -8.93 1.65 -9.65
CA ALA A 65 -9.28 1.73 -8.25
C ALA A 65 -9.10 3.18 -7.74
N PRO A 66 -9.97 3.66 -6.83
CA PRO A 66 -9.84 5.00 -6.28
C PRO A 66 -8.42 5.22 -5.72
N LEU A 67 -7.93 6.46 -5.82
CA LEU A 67 -6.66 6.89 -5.25
C LEU A 67 -6.60 6.42 -3.79
N LYS A 68 -5.69 5.50 -3.49
CA LYS A 68 -5.50 4.97 -2.14
C LYS A 68 -5.31 6.15 -1.19
N ALA A 69 -5.97 6.11 -0.03
CA ALA A 69 -5.82 7.11 1.02
C ALA A 69 -4.34 7.41 1.27
N PRO A 70 -3.97 8.66 1.56
CA PRO A 70 -2.59 9.01 1.88
C PRO A 70 -2.10 8.08 2.99
N PRO A 71 -0.88 7.50 2.87
CA PRO A 71 -0.36 6.61 3.88
C PRO A 71 -0.33 7.34 5.23
N THR A 72 -0.78 6.68 6.29
CA THR A 72 -0.58 7.21 7.64
C THR A 72 0.93 7.38 7.87
N GLU A 73 1.37 8.63 8.01
CA GLU A 73 2.76 8.94 8.32
C GLU A 73 3.03 8.61 9.79
N TRP A 74 4.19 8.02 10.08
CA TRP A 74 4.59 7.85 11.46
C TRP A 74 4.93 9.20 12.09
N ASP A 75 4.58 9.39 13.36
CA ASP A 75 5.09 10.51 14.15
C ASP A 75 6.62 10.59 14.07
N ALA A 76 7.16 11.80 14.09
CA ALA A 76 8.61 11.98 14.11
C ALA A 76 9.21 11.27 15.35
N PRO A 77 10.29 10.50 15.19
CA PRO A 77 10.96 9.89 16.34
C PRO A 77 11.49 10.99 17.27
N ARG A 78 11.29 10.81 18.58
CA ARG A 78 11.61 11.83 19.60
C ARG A 78 13.12 12.00 19.84
N GLY A 79 13.90 11.02 19.43
CA GLY A 79 15.36 11.02 19.54
C GLY A 79 15.97 9.72 19.01
N PRO A 80 17.31 9.61 19.04
CA PRO A 80 18.01 8.38 18.67
C PRO A 80 17.43 7.18 19.41
N TRP A 81 17.26 6.08 18.68
CA TRP A 81 16.80 4.81 19.23
C TRP A 81 15.36 4.78 19.77
N SER A 82 14.61 5.89 19.70
CA SER A 82 13.19 5.92 20.12
C SER A 82 12.29 5.05 19.26
N ARG A 83 12.57 4.97 17.94
CA ARG A 83 11.92 4.03 17.02
C ARG A 83 12.96 3.32 16.19
N ILE A 84 12.93 2.00 16.24
CA ILE A 84 13.78 1.14 15.40
C ILE A 84 12.94 0.31 14.44
N HIS A 85 13.49 0.07 13.26
CA HIS A 85 12.91 -0.81 12.24
C HIS A 85 13.79 -2.03 12.09
N ILE A 86 13.20 -3.23 12.15
CA ILE A 86 13.91 -4.49 11.97
C ILE A 86 13.32 -5.29 10.81
N ASP A 87 14.18 -5.99 10.10
CA ASP A 87 13.78 -6.82 8.97
C ASP A 87 14.87 -7.87 8.66
N PHE A 88 14.49 -8.96 8.02
CA PHE A 88 15.42 -9.97 7.54
C PHE A 88 15.79 -9.78 6.07
N ALA A 89 17.07 -9.94 5.75
CA ALA A 89 17.59 -9.95 4.39
C ALA A 89 18.32 -11.25 4.07
N GLY A 90 18.25 -11.65 2.79
CA GLY A 90 18.84 -12.89 2.29
C GLY A 90 17.83 -14.04 2.17
N PRO A 91 18.32 -15.28 2.02
CA PRO A 91 19.73 -15.68 2.11
C PRO A 91 20.58 -15.14 0.94
N THR A 92 21.76 -14.58 1.25
CA THR A 92 22.79 -14.17 0.28
C THR A 92 24.07 -14.95 0.61
N LYS A 93 24.64 -15.67 -0.36
CA LYS A 93 25.81 -16.57 -0.14
C LYS A 93 25.60 -17.54 1.03
N GLY A 94 24.38 -18.06 1.19
CA GLY A 94 24.01 -18.97 2.28
C GLY A 94 23.91 -18.30 3.66
N HIS A 95 23.79 -16.97 3.71
CA HIS A 95 23.71 -16.22 4.96
C HIS A 95 22.47 -15.34 5.01
N THR A 96 21.79 -15.39 6.14
CA THR A 96 20.64 -14.53 6.45
C THR A 96 21.08 -13.44 7.41
N PHE A 97 20.56 -12.23 7.25
CA PHE A 97 20.94 -11.06 8.03
C PHE A 97 19.72 -10.43 8.70
N LEU A 98 19.84 -10.07 9.98
CA LEU A 98 18.91 -9.19 10.66
C LEU A 98 19.42 -7.76 10.50
N ILE A 99 18.62 -6.94 9.83
CA ILE A 99 18.84 -5.50 9.67
C ILE A 99 18.11 -4.78 10.79
N THR A 100 18.74 -3.79 11.39
CA THR A 100 18.13 -2.87 12.35
C THR A 100 18.48 -1.44 11.96
N VAL A 101 17.49 -0.57 11.84
CA VAL A 101 17.66 0.83 11.45
C VAL A 101 17.00 1.73 12.49
N ASP A 102 17.75 2.68 13.02
CA ASP A 102 17.20 3.77 13.84
C ASP A 102 16.51 4.81 12.96
N ALA A 103 15.24 5.11 13.26
CA ALA A 103 14.44 6.03 12.47
C ALA A 103 14.87 7.50 12.60
N TYR A 104 15.54 7.87 13.69
CA TYR A 104 15.98 9.25 13.93
C TYR A 104 17.28 9.55 13.18
N SER A 105 18.34 8.78 13.44
CA SER A 105 19.68 9.02 12.88
C SER A 105 19.93 8.34 11.53
N ASN A 106 19.13 7.34 11.16
CA ASN A 106 19.42 6.36 10.10
C ASN A 106 20.63 5.48 10.39
N TRP A 107 21.01 5.33 11.67
CA TRP A 107 22.03 4.37 12.07
C TRP A 107 21.61 2.96 11.67
N LEU A 108 22.55 2.23 11.05
CA LEU A 108 22.32 0.91 10.49
C LEU A 108 23.16 -0.13 11.24
N GLU A 109 22.49 -1.16 11.70
CA GLU A 109 23.09 -2.36 12.29
C GLU A 109 22.72 -3.57 11.43
N VAL A 110 23.72 -4.30 10.91
CA VAL A 110 23.50 -5.50 10.10
C VAL A 110 24.17 -6.69 10.75
N HIS A 111 23.38 -7.71 11.03
CA HIS A 111 23.81 -8.84 11.82
C HIS A 111 23.57 -10.15 11.11
N LYS A 112 24.66 -10.88 10.84
CA LYS A 112 24.56 -12.26 10.33
C LYS A 112 23.88 -13.16 11.36
N MET A 113 22.85 -13.87 10.94
CA MET A 113 22.02 -14.75 11.76
C MET A 113 22.27 -16.21 11.37
N LYS A 114 22.47 -17.06 12.38
CA LYS A 114 22.59 -18.52 12.19
C LYS A 114 21.22 -19.20 12.02
N SER A 115 20.18 -18.56 12.53
CA SER A 115 18.79 -19.01 12.51
C SER A 115 17.89 -17.78 12.53
N THR A 116 16.69 -17.89 11.96
CA THR A 116 15.65 -16.86 11.95
C THR A 116 14.59 -17.07 13.03
N THR A 117 14.78 -18.00 13.97
CA THR A 117 13.81 -18.25 15.04
C THR A 117 13.67 -17.07 15.98
N THR A 118 12.52 -16.97 16.63
CA THR A 118 12.19 -15.93 17.61
C THR A 118 13.24 -15.80 18.70
N GLU A 119 13.74 -16.92 19.24
CA GLU A 119 14.73 -16.93 20.32
C GLU A 119 16.07 -16.36 19.85
N ALA A 120 16.47 -16.66 18.60
CA ALA A 120 17.68 -16.12 18.00
C ALA A 120 17.57 -14.60 17.82
N VAL A 121 16.41 -14.11 17.38
CA VAL A 121 16.11 -12.67 17.26
C VAL A 121 16.16 -12.01 18.63
N ILE A 122 15.44 -12.54 19.63
CA ILE A 122 15.41 -12.00 21.00
C ILE A 122 16.82 -11.91 21.59
N LYS A 123 17.63 -12.97 21.44
CA LYS A 123 19.02 -12.96 21.90
C LYS A 123 19.84 -11.86 21.24
N LYS A 124 19.55 -11.55 19.97
CA LYS A 124 20.24 -10.50 19.24
C LYS A 124 19.79 -9.10 19.65
N LEU A 125 18.48 -8.89 19.79
CA LEU A 125 17.90 -7.64 20.27
C LEU A 125 18.35 -7.31 21.69
N ASN A 126 18.43 -8.29 22.60
CA ASN A 126 18.97 -8.08 23.94
C ASN A 126 20.37 -7.47 23.93
N ARG A 127 21.25 -7.93 23.03
CA ARG A 127 22.59 -7.35 22.91
C ARG A 127 22.55 -5.90 22.42
N LEU A 128 21.68 -5.61 21.45
CA LEU A 128 21.52 -4.25 20.95
C LEU A 128 20.94 -3.32 22.02
N PHE A 129 19.98 -3.80 22.79
CA PHE A 129 19.34 -3.02 23.84
C PHE A 129 20.26 -2.75 25.03
N VAL A 130 21.21 -3.64 25.32
CA VAL A 130 22.28 -3.37 26.29
C VAL A 130 23.20 -2.24 25.82
N THR A 131 23.49 -2.17 24.51
CA THR A 131 24.38 -1.13 23.95
C THR A 131 23.71 0.22 23.82
N HIS A 132 22.46 0.26 23.34
CA HIS A 132 21.79 1.50 22.92
C HIS A 132 20.62 1.92 23.81
N GLY A 133 20.18 1.05 24.72
CA GLY A 133 18.95 1.22 25.48
C GLY A 133 17.73 0.58 24.80
N LEU A 134 16.59 0.66 25.48
CA LEU A 134 15.32 0.16 24.97
C LEU A 134 14.64 1.21 24.07
N PRO A 135 14.11 0.82 22.91
CA PRO A 135 13.31 1.72 22.09
C PRO A 135 11.90 1.89 22.65
N ASP A 136 11.22 2.99 22.30
CA ASP A 136 9.79 3.15 22.58
C ASP A 136 8.96 2.25 21.64
N VAL A 137 9.39 2.17 20.38
CA VAL A 137 8.67 1.50 19.30
C VAL A 137 9.62 0.63 18.49
N LEU A 138 9.26 -0.63 18.31
CA LEU A 138 9.91 -1.55 17.39
C LEU A 138 8.97 -1.83 16.22
N VAL A 139 9.46 -1.63 15.01
CA VAL A 139 8.71 -1.83 13.76
C VAL A 139 9.27 -3.03 13.00
N SER A 140 8.43 -3.99 12.59
CA SER A 140 8.85 -5.16 11.81
C SER A 140 7.86 -5.53 10.70
N ASP A 141 8.19 -6.49 9.85
CA ASP A 141 7.19 -7.15 9.00
C ASP A 141 6.36 -8.17 9.79
N ASN A 142 5.40 -8.81 9.10
CA ASN A 142 4.55 -9.86 9.65
C ASN A 142 5.23 -11.25 9.64
N GLY A 143 6.56 -11.30 9.70
CA GLY A 143 7.30 -12.56 9.76
C GLY A 143 6.94 -13.36 11.01
N PRO A 144 6.85 -14.71 10.92
CA PRO A 144 6.39 -15.56 12.02
C PRO A 144 7.22 -15.39 13.30
N GLN A 145 8.51 -15.08 13.16
CA GLN A 145 9.41 -14.83 14.29
C GLN A 145 9.13 -13.51 15.02
N PHE A 146 8.48 -12.55 14.37
CA PHE A 146 8.10 -11.27 14.97
C PHE A 146 6.66 -11.26 15.47
N THR A 147 5.79 -12.14 14.96
CA THR A 147 4.40 -12.28 15.42
C THR A 147 4.20 -13.46 16.37
N ALA A 148 5.27 -14.14 16.78
CA ALA A 148 5.21 -15.21 17.75
C ALA A 148 4.89 -14.66 19.14
N LEU A 149 4.06 -15.39 19.92
CA LEU A 149 3.69 -15.00 21.29
C LEU A 149 4.91 -14.70 22.17
N ALA A 150 5.98 -15.49 22.06
CA ALA A 150 7.21 -15.28 22.80
C ALA A 150 7.88 -13.92 22.47
N PHE A 151 7.75 -13.44 21.23
CA PHE A 151 8.26 -12.14 20.83
C PHE A 151 7.42 -11.00 21.38
N GLU A 152 6.09 -11.13 21.28
CA GLU A 152 5.15 -10.16 21.82
C GLU A 152 5.33 -9.99 23.34
N GLN A 153 5.42 -11.10 24.07
CA GLN A 153 5.70 -11.11 25.52
C GLN A 153 7.05 -10.45 25.84
N TYR A 154 8.09 -10.80 25.09
CA TYR A 154 9.42 -10.22 25.25
C TYR A 154 9.43 -8.69 25.14
N LEU A 155 8.68 -8.12 24.19
CA LEU A 155 8.55 -6.68 24.02
C LEU A 155 7.66 -6.05 25.09
N ALA A 156 6.53 -6.68 25.42
CA ALA A 156 5.61 -6.22 26.45
C ALA A 156 6.28 -6.12 27.83
N ASP A 157 7.08 -7.11 28.22
CA ASP A 157 7.85 -7.13 29.47
C ASP A 157 8.84 -5.97 29.60
N ARG A 158 9.20 -5.35 28.48
CA ARG A 158 10.12 -4.21 28.39
C ARG A 158 9.42 -2.89 28.10
N GLY A 159 8.09 -2.89 28.02
CA GLY A 159 7.30 -1.70 27.67
C GLY A 159 7.53 -1.22 26.24
N ILE A 160 8.05 -2.07 25.35
CA ILE A 160 8.30 -1.71 23.94
C ILE A 160 7.02 -1.93 23.15
N ARG A 161 6.53 -0.89 22.47
CA ARG A 161 5.39 -1.03 21.57
C ARG A 161 5.83 -1.69 20.27
N HIS A 162 5.24 -2.83 19.95
CA HIS A 162 5.44 -3.48 18.66
C HIS A 162 4.46 -2.91 17.62
N ALA A 163 4.98 -2.59 16.44
CA ALA A 163 4.15 -2.15 15.34
C ALA A 163 4.51 -2.90 14.05
N LEU A 164 3.49 -3.49 13.43
CA LEU A 164 3.66 -4.30 12.23
C LEU A 164 3.50 -3.46 10.98
N THR A 165 4.39 -3.65 10.02
CA THR A 165 4.30 -3.00 8.72
C THR A 165 3.33 -3.76 7.82
N SER A 166 2.42 -3.01 7.17
CA SER A 166 1.57 -3.59 6.14
C SER A 166 2.39 -3.83 4.86
N PRO A 167 2.38 -5.04 4.28
CA PRO A 167 3.03 -5.32 3.00
C PRO A 167 2.58 -4.38 1.86
N ALA A 168 1.34 -3.85 1.97
CA ALA A 168 0.69 -3.07 0.93
C ALA A 168 1.07 -1.57 0.91
N HIS A 169 1.81 -1.07 1.92
CA HIS A 169 2.07 0.37 2.06
C HIS A 169 3.55 0.70 2.39
N PRO A 170 4.50 0.48 1.46
CA PRO A 170 5.91 0.83 1.66
C PRO A 170 6.15 2.32 1.96
N ALA A 171 5.28 3.19 1.43
CA ALA A 171 5.33 4.63 1.67
C ALA A 171 5.09 5.00 3.14
N ALA A 172 4.31 4.20 3.87
CA ALA A 172 4.07 4.40 5.30
C ALA A 172 5.34 4.13 6.12
N ASN A 173 6.28 3.30 5.68
CA ASN A 173 7.44 2.91 6.50
C ASN A 173 8.55 3.97 6.61
N GLY A 174 8.35 5.15 6.01
CA GLY A 174 9.23 6.30 6.15
C GLY A 174 10.68 6.05 5.68
N ARG A 175 11.60 6.89 6.16
CA ARG A 175 13.02 6.85 5.77
C ARG A 175 13.73 5.56 6.20
N ALA A 176 13.45 5.07 7.40
CA ALA A 176 14.03 3.83 7.91
C ALA A 176 13.60 2.60 7.08
N GLY A 177 12.32 2.51 6.71
CA GLY A 177 11.84 1.45 5.82
C GLY A 177 12.53 1.48 4.45
N ARG A 178 12.76 2.67 3.88
CA ARG A 178 13.53 2.81 2.63
C ARG A 178 14.98 2.35 2.78
N MET A 179 15.63 2.67 3.91
CA MET A 179 16.99 2.22 4.21
C MET A 179 17.06 0.68 4.27
N VAL A 180 16.13 0.05 4.97
CA VAL A 180 16.02 -1.42 5.02
C VAL A 180 15.95 -2.02 3.61
N GLN A 181 15.08 -1.48 2.75
CA GLN A 181 14.93 -1.94 1.37
C GLN A 181 16.16 -1.70 0.51
N PHE A 182 16.85 -0.57 0.71
CA PHE A 182 18.12 -0.28 0.05
C PHE A 182 19.18 -1.33 0.41
N ILE A 183 19.34 -1.63 1.71
CA ILE A 183 20.33 -2.61 2.18
C ILE A 183 20.00 -4.02 1.68
N LYS A 184 18.72 -4.42 1.67
CA LYS A 184 18.29 -5.69 1.06
C LYS A 184 18.75 -5.82 -0.39
N LYS A 185 18.51 -4.78 -1.21
CA LYS A 185 18.93 -4.75 -2.61
C LYS A 185 20.44 -4.78 -2.76
N THR A 186 21.17 -4.06 -1.93
CA THR A 186 22.64 -4.02 -1.95
C THR A 186 23.22 -5.39 -1.59
N LEU A 187 22.71 -6.06 -0.56
CA LEU A 187 23.15 -7.41 -0.18
C LEU A 187 22.88 -8.41 -1.31
N HIS A 188 21.70 -8.37 -1.94
CA HIS A 188 21.40 -9.25 -3.06
C HIS A 188 22.31 -9.02 -4.28
N LYS A 189 22.71 -7.77 -4.56
CA LYS A 189 23.67 -7.46 -5.64
C LYS A 189 25.11 -7.89 -5.36
N MET A 190 25.44 -8.18 -4.10
CA MET A 190 26.76 -8.69 -3.72
C MET A 190 26.90 -10.20 -3.95
N GLU A 191 25.90 -10.83 -4.59
CA GLU A 191 26.00 -12.17 -5.17
C GLU A 191 27.20 -12.30 -6.12
#